data_AF-D2XN58-F1
#
_entry.id   AF-D2XN58-F1
#
_cell.length_a   1.000
_cell.length_b   1.000
_cell.length_c   1.000
_cell.angle_alpha   90.00
_cell.angle_beta   90.00
_cell.angle_gamma   90.00
#
_symmetry.space_group_name_H-M   'P 1'
#
loop_
_entity.id
_entity.type
_entity.pdbx_description
1 polymer ?
#
loop_
_entity_poly.entity_id
_entity_poly.type
_entity_poly.pdbx_seq_one_letter_code
_entity_poly.pdbx_strand_id
1 'polypeptide(L)' 'MRATQYLLTTLKEIPKNCETISHQLMLRSGMIRQISTGLYTWLPIGLRVLRKVENIVRDEMNNISFIEISMPIIQPA' A
#
# COMPACT_ATOMS: atom_id res chain seq x y z
N MET A 1 -7.03 8.84 -15.37
CA MET A 1 -7.98 7.70 -15.28
C MET A 1 -9.36 8.24 -14.94
N ARG A 2 -10.41 7.73 -15.60
CA ARG A 2 -11.80 8.07 -15.25
C ARG A 2 -12.25 7.20 -14.08
N ALA A 3 -12.98 7.77 -13.13
CA ALA A 3 -13.46 7.03 -11.95
C ALA A 3 -14.33 5.82 -12.32
N THR A 4 -15.10 5.91 -13.41
CA THR A 4 -15.94 4.82 -13.92
C THR A 4 -15.16 3.59 -14.40
N GLN A 5 -13.87 3.74 -14.69
CA GLN A 5 -12.97 2.67 -15.13
C GLN A 5 -11.98 2.26 -14.02
N TYR A 6 -12.21 2.72 -12.80
CA TYR A 6 -11.29 2.54 -11.67
C TYR A 6 -11.97 1.75 -10.56
N LEU A 7 -11.25 0.78 -9.98
CA LEU A 7 -11.71 0.10 -8.79
C LEU A 7 -11.59 1.05 -7.58
N LEU A 8 -12.68 1.77 -7.31
CA LEU A 8 -12.80 2.69 -6.19
C LEU A 8 -13.82 2.13 -5.19
N THR A 9 -13.35 1.45 -4.15
CA THR A 9 -14.21 0.79 -3.15
C THR A 9 -14.21 1.56 -1.84
N THR A 10 -14.83 2.75 -1.83
CA THR A 10 -14.94 3.55 -0.61
C THR A 10 -15.94 2.96 0.37
N LEU A 11 -15.72 3.18 1.68
CA LEU A 11 -16.62 2.74 2.74
C LEU A 11 -17.25 3.94 3.45
N LYS A 12 -18.57 3.93 3.56
CA LYS A 12 -19.33 4.96 4.28
C LYS A 12 -18.99 4.96 5.77
N GLU A 13 -19.00 3.78 6.38
CA GLU A 13 -18.80 3.56 7.82
C GLU A 13 -17.36 3.20 8.14
N ILE A 14 -16.97 3.46 9.39
CA ILE A 14 -15.67 3.06 9.93
C ILE A 14 -15.77 1.58 10.34
N PRO A 15 -14.89 0.70 9.84
CA PRO A 15 -14.84 -0.69 10.29
C PRO A 15 -14.60 -0.76 11.80
N LYS A 16 -15.39 -1.57 12.52
CA LYS A 16 -15.41 -1.63 13.99
C LYS A 16 -14.10 -2.10 14.64
N ASN A 17 -13.18 -2.69 13.86
CA ASN A 17 -11.94 -3.32 14.36
C ASN A 17 -10.69 -2.48 14.07
N CYS A 18 -10.81 -1.15 14.00
CA CYS A 18 -9.69 -0.27 13.63
C CYS A 18 -9.48 0.81 14.70
N GLU A 19 -8.42 0.69 15.49
CA GLU A 19 -8.11 1.65 16.55
C GLU A 19 -7.43 2.93 16.02
N THR A 20 -6.58 2.82 15.01
CA THR A 20 -5.80 3.95 14.49
C THR A 20 -6.49 4.68 13.34
N ILE A 21 -6.43 6.01 13.36
CA ILE A 21 -7.05 6.88 12.35
C ILE A 21 -6.50 6.58 10.95
N SER A 22 -5.20 6.34 10.81
CA SER A 22 -4.57 6.00 9.53
C SER A 22 -5.17 4.72 8.93
N HIS A 23 -5.29 3.65 9.73
CA HIS A 23 -5.88 2.39 9.28
C HIS A 23 -7.35 2.57 8.86
N GLN A 24 -8.14 3.31 9.65
CA GLN A 24 -9.53 3.63 9.32
C GLN A 24 -9.65 4.36 7.98
N LEU A 25 -8.81 5.39 7.75
CA LEU A 25 -8.82 6.17 6.53
C LEU A 25 -8.37 5.35 5.31
N MET A 26 -7.36 4.50 5.46
CA MET A 26 -6.88 3.64 4.38
C MET A 26 -7.93 2.61 3.95
N LEU A 27 -8.72 2.07 4.88
CA LEU A 27 -9.85 1.21 4.54
C LEU A 27 -10.98 1.99 3.87
N ARG A 28 -11.36 3.15 4.42
CA ARG A 28 -12.48 3.95 3.90
C ARG A 28 -12.24 4.56 2.54
N SER A 29 -11.00 4.94 2.25
CA SER A 29 -10.60 5.47 0.94
C SER A 29 -10.41 4.37 -0.11
N GLY A 30 -10.53 3.09 0.26
CA GLY A 30 -10.26 1.97 -0.63
C GLY A 30 -8.80 1.87 -1.04
N MET A 31 -7.87 2.22 -0.14
CA MET A 31 -6.42 2.05 -0.35
C MET A 31 -5.96 0.62 -0.08
N ILE A 32 -6.56 -0.03 0.93
CA ILE A 32 -6.20 -1.39 1.35
C ILE A 32 -7.45 -2.23 1.62
N ARG A 33 -7.30 -3.56 1.55
CA ARG A 33 -8.29 -4.54 2.00
C ARG A 33 -7.59 -5.61 2.83
N GLN A 34 -8.13 -5.95 3.99
CA GLN A 34 -7.56 -7.01 4.83
C GLN A 34 -7.89 -8.40 4.26
N ILE A 35 -6.89 -9.29 4.22
CA ILE A 35 -7.06 -10.72 3.87
C ILE A 35 -7.03 -11.57 5.15
N SER A 36 -6.07 -11.31 6.04
CA SER A 36 -5.94 -11.94 7.36
C SER A 36 -5.31 -10.96 8.35
N THR A 37 -5.12 -11.36 9.60
CA THR A 37 -4.40 -10.55 10.59
C THR A 37 -3.03 -10.17 10.06
N GLY A 38 -2.76 -8.86 9.95
CA GLY A 38 -1.50 -8.32 9.45
C GLY A 38 -1.27 -8.41 7.93
N LEU A 39 -2.16 -9.05 7.17
CA LEU A 39 -2.03 -9.18 5.71
C LEU A 39 -3.08 -8.35 4.97
N TYR A 40 -2.61 -7.53 4.03
CA TYR A 40 -3.43 -6.59 3.30
C TYR A 40 -3.16 -6.67 1.79
N THR A 41 -4.24 -6.59 1.00
CA THR A 41 -4.18 -6.26 -0.42
C THR A 41 -4.07 -4.75 -0.59
N TRP A 42 -3.07 -4.30 -1.35
CA TRP A 42 -3.01 -2.93 -1.84
C TRP A 42 -3.95 -2.75 -3.03
N LEU A 43 -4.98 -1.93 -2.85
CA LEU A 43 -5.90 -1.55 -3.91
C LEU A 43 -5.26 -0.48 -4.81
N PRO A 44 -5.79 -0.20 -6.02
CA PRO A 44 -5.09 0.62 -7.01
C PRO A 44 -4.60 1.98 -6.51
N ILE A 45 -5.36 2.65 -5.63
CA ILE A 45 -4.97 3.96 -5.10
C ILE A 45 -3.89 3.86 -4.03
N GLY A 46 -3.96 2.83 -3.17
CA GLY A 46 -2.92 2.51 -2.20
C GLY A 46 -1.62 2.11 -2.89
N LEU A 47 -1.70 1.24 -3.90
CA LEU A 47 -0.54 0.81 -4.68
C LEU A 47 0.15 1.98 -5.39
N ARG A 48 -0.63 2.96 -5.89
CA ARG A 48 -0.06 4.18 -6.50
C ARG A 48 0.72 5.00 -5.49
N VAL A 49 0.22 5.14 -4.27
CA VAL A 49 0.93 5.87 -3.20
C VAL A 49 2.17 5.10 -2.76
N LEU A 50 2.07 3.78 -2.57
CA LEU A 50 3.19 2.91 -2.23
C LEU A 50 4.35 3.07 -3.21
N ARG A 51 4.07 2.97 -4.52
CA ARG A 51 5.08 3.16 -5.58
C ARG A 51 5.71 4.55 -5.59
N LYS A 52 4.95 5.60 -5.23
CA LYS A 52 5.52 6.95 -5.12
C LYS A 52 6.54 7.03 -3.99
N VAL A 53 6.21 6.47 -2.83
CA VAL A 53 7.13 6.42 -1.68
C VAL A 53 8.36 5.60 -2.02
N GLU A 54 8.16 4.41 -2.61
CA GLU A 54 9.24 3.53 -3.09
C GLU A 54 10.20 4.26 -4.03
N ASN A 55 9.67 5.00 -5.02
CA ASN A 55 10.48 5.76 -5.95
C ASN A 55 11.31 6.85 -5.25
N ILE A 56 10.71 7.61 -4.32
CA ILE A 56 11.46 8.64 -3.57
C ILE A 56 12.61 8.00 -2.80
N VAL A 57 12.37 6.88 -2.11
CA VAL A 57 13.43 6.16 -1.39
C VAL A 57 14.52 5.71 -2.36
N ARG A 58 14.15 5.13 -3.50
CA ARG A 58 15.11 4.68 -4.52
C ARG A 58 15.94 5.84 -5.07
N ASP A 59 15.32 6.98 -5.36
CA ASP A 59 15.99 8.18 -5.86
C ASP A 59 17.03 8.69 -4.86
N GLU A 60 16.69 8.75 -3.56
CA GLU A 60 17.63 9.15 -2.51
C GLU A 60 18.79 8.15 -2.33
N MET A 61 18.51 6.85 -2.45
CA MET A 61 19.55 5.82 -2.38
C MET A 61 20.50 5.87 -3.59
N ASN A 62 19.97 6.18 -4.77
CA ASN A 62 20.79 6.37 -5.98
C ASN A 62 21.73 7.59 -5.84
N ASN A 63 21.29 8.65 -5.15
CA ASN A 63 22.12 9.83 -4.89
C ASN A 63 23.39 9.50 -4.08
N ILE A 64 23.36 8.44 -3.27
CA ILE A 64 24.51 7.96 -2.49
C ILE A 64 25.20 6.74 -3.12
N SER A 65 24.96 6.48 -4.41
CA SER A 65 25.57 5.37 -5.17
C SER A 65 25.28 3.98 -4.61
N PHE A 66 24.11 3.78 -3.99
CA PHE A 66 23.66 2.48 -3.55
C PHE A 66 23.33 1.56 -4.74
N ILE A 67 23.59 0.25 -4.60
CA ILE A 67 23.25 -0.76 -5.60
C ILE A 67 22.08 -1.59 -5.07
N GLU A 68 20.91 -1.42 -5.68
CA GLU A 68 19.70 -2.15 -5.31
C GLU A 68 19.77 -3.62 -5.76
N ILE A 69 19.37 -4.53 -4.87
CA ILE A 69 19.24 -5.97 -5.13
C ILE A 69 17.84 -6.45 -4.76
N SER A 70 17.37 -7.52 -5.40
CA SER A 70 16.12 -8.20 -5.06
C SER A 70 16.43 -9.60 -4.56
N MET A 71 16.09 -9.88 -3.29
CA MET A 71 16.28 -11.18 -2.67
C MET A 71 14.97 -11.98 -2.67
N PRO A 72 15.04 -13.33 -2.69
CA PRO A 72 13.84 -14.15 -2.59
C PRO A 72 13.15 -13.97 -1.23
N ILE A 73 11.82 -13.92 -1.24
CA ILE A 73 10.99 -13.80 -0.03
C ILE A 73 11.08 -15.07 0.83
N ILE A 74 11.19 -16.24 0.19
CA ILE A 74 11.35 -17.53 0.86
C ILE A 74 12.83 -17.87 0.88
N GLN A 75 13.36 -18.14 2.07
CA GLN A 75 14.75 -18.56 2.28
C GLN A 75 14.78 -20.01 2.81
N PRO A 76 15.80 -20.80 2.45
CA PRO A 76 15.97 -22.14 3.01
C PRO A 76 16.17 -22.05 4.52
N ALA A 77 15.68 -23.07 5.23
CA ALA A 77 15.87 -23.24 6.67
C ALA A 77 17.32 -23.59 7.01
#